data_AF-A0A2H0AUW6-F1
#
_entry.id   AF-A0A2H0AUW6-F1
#
_cell.length_a   1.000
_cell.length_b   1.000
_cell.length_c   1.000
_cell.angle_alpha   90.00
_cell.angle_beta   90.00
_cell.angle_gamma   90.00
#
_symmetry.space_group_name_H-M   'P 1'
#
loop_
_entity.id
_entity.type
_entity.pdbx_description
1 polymer ?
#
loop_
_entity_poly.entity_id
_entity_poly.type
_entity_poly.pdbx_seq_one_letter_code
_entity_poly.pdbx_strand_id
1 'polypeptide(L)' 'MQTAILYRQELKEHDFGLGHPFRSDRYRIFMDSFRQYLSGDNFQLIEPEYATDADLLLVHSEEYIS' A
#
# COMPACT_ATOMS: atom_id res chain seq x y z
N MET A 1 13.60 -3.64 18.98
CA MET A 1 12.42 -2.98 18.39
C MET A 1 11.90 -3.91 17.30
N GLN A 2 10.63 -4.30 17.34
CA GLN A 2 10.03 -5.06 16.23
C GLN A 2 9.44 -4.06 15.23
N THR A 3 9.75 -4.24 13.95
CA THR A 3 9.28 -3.39 12.86
C THR A 3 8.37 -4.21 11.95
N ALA A 4 7.22 -3.66 11.57
CA ALA A 4 6.33 -4.27 10.59
C ALA A 4 6.25 -3.40 9.35
N ILE A 5 6.17 -4.03 8.18
CA ILE A 5 5.94 -3.38 6.89
C ILE A 5 4.62 -3.93 6.36
N LEU A 6 3.67 -3.03 6.12
CA LEU A 6 2.38 -3.38 5.55
C LEU A 6 2.44 -3.29 4.02
N TYR A 7 2.11 -4.38 3.33
CA TYR A 7 2.12 -4.41 1.87
C TYR A 7 1.14 -5.44 1.31
N ARG A 8 0.31 -5.03 0.34
CA ARG A 8 -0.48 -5.93 -0.53
C ARG A 8 0.03 -5.83 -1.96
N GLN A 9 0.04 -6.94 -2.70
CA GLN A 9 0.56 -6.94 -4.08
C GLN A 9 -0.30 -6.12 -5.03
N GLU A 10 -1.59 -6.04 -4.74
CA GLU A 10 -2.65 -5.34 -5.46
C GLU A 10 -2.43 -3.83 -5.50
N LEU A 11 -1.57 -3.27 -4.63
CA LEU A 11 -1.17 -1.86 -4.72
C LEU A 11 -0.59 -1.49 -6.09
N LYS A 12 0.04 -2.44 -6.78
CA LYS A 12 0.56 -2.24 -8.13
C LYS A 12 -0.54 -2.06 -9.19
N GLU A 13 -1.79 -2.39 -8.88
CA GLU A 13 -2.90 -2.28 -9.83
C GLU A 13 -3.45 -0.85 -9.91
N HIS A 14 -3.10 0.00 -8.93
CA HIS A 14 -3.45 1.42 -8.96
C HIS A 14 -2.58 2.19 -9.95
N ASP A 15 -3.16 2.49 -11.11
CA ASP A 15 -2.56 3.33 -12.14
C ASP A 15 -3.59 4.37 -12.63
N PHE A 16 -3.26 5.65 -12.50
CA PHE A 16 -4.14 6.75 -12.90
C PHE A 16 -4.05 7.07 -14.40
N GLY A 17 -3.24 6.33 -15.16
CA GLY A 17 -3.10 6.51 -16.60
C GLY A 17 -1.93 7.41 -17.01
N LEU A 18 -1.73 7.48 -18.32
CA LEU A 18 -0.60 8.19 -18.93
C LEU A 18 -0.66 9.68 -18.59
N GLY A 19 0.48 10.25 -18.22
CA GLY A 19 0.59 11.67 -17.85
C GLY A 19 0.28 11.98 -16.39
N HIS A 20 -0.21 11.00 -15.62
CA HIS A 20 -0.40 11.16 -14.18
C HIS A 20 0.86 10.71 -13.41
N PRO A 21 1.29 11.42 -12.35
CA PRO A 21 2.47 11.06 -11.57
C PRO A 21 2.26 9.86 -10.62
N PHE A 22 1.01 9.52 -10.31
CA PHE A 22 0.67 8.31 -9.54
C PHE A 22 0.38 7.15 -10.48
N ARG A 23 1.36 6.26 -10.60
CA ARG A 23 1.43 5.16 -11.57
C ARG A 23 1.80 3.87 -10.86
N SER A 24 1.39 2.75 -11.44
CA SER A 24 1.61 1.39 -10.93
C SER A 24 3.09 1.04 -10.75
N ASP A 25 3.95 1.54 -11.64
CA ASP A 25 5.38 1.25 -11.70
C ASP A 25 6.12 1.66 -10.44
N ARG A 26 5.70 2.74 -9.77
CA ARG A 26 6.29 3.21 -8.51
C ARG A 26 6.25 2.15 -7.42
N TYR A 27 5.12 1.44 -7.28
CA TYR A 27 4.95 0.38 -6.28
C TYR A 27 5.82 -0.84 -6.62
N ARG A 28 5.85 -1.22 -7.90
CA ARG A 28 6.67 -2.33 -8.37
C ARG A 28 8.16 -2.07 -8.15
N ILE A 29 8.66 -0.92 -8.61
CA ILE A 29 10.07 -0.52 -8.49
C ILE A 29 10.50 -0.44 -7.02
N PHE A 30 9.66 0.12 -6.15
CA PHE A 30 9.93 0.17 -4.72
C PHE A 30 10.09 -1.24 -4.13
N MET A 31 9.15 -2.15 -4.38
CA MET A 31 9.22 -3.50 -3.79
C MET A 31 10.33 -4.37 -4.36
N ASP A 32 10.65 -4.22 -5.65
CA ASP A 32 11.79 -4.91 -6.27
C ASP A 32 13.10 -4.45 -5.60
N SER A 33 13.27 -3.13 -5.44
CA SER A 33 14.42 -2.54 -4.75
C SER A 33 14.46 -2.93 -3.27
N PHE A 34 13.32 -2.88 -2.59
CA PHE A 34 13.17 -3.22 -1.18
C PHE A 34 13.63 -4.65 -0.93
N ARG A 35 13.14 -5.63 -1.69
CA ARG A 35 13.55 -7.03 -1.55
C ARG A 35 15.02 -7.26 -1.89
N GLN A 36 15.56 -6.50 -2.83
CA GLN A 36 16.96 -6.60 -3.23
C GLN A 36 17.92 -6.11 -2.13
N TYR A 37 17.60 -4.99 -1.47
CA TYR A 37 18.52 -4.32 -0.54
C TYR A 37 18.19 -4.57 0.94
N LEU A 38 16.94 -4.89 1.25
CA LEU A 38 16.45 -5.15 2.60
C LEU A 38 15.96 -6.59 2.66
N SER A 39 16.89 -7.50 2.99
CA SER A 39 16.61 -8.89 3.33
C SER A 39 17.25 -9.22 4.68
N GLY A 40 16.46 -9.75 5.62
CA GLY A 40 16.90 -10.11 6.97
C GLY A 40 15.78 -10.04 8.01
N ASP A 41 16.02 -10.56 9.22
CA ASP A 41 15.05 -10.71 10.32
C ASP A 41 14.70 -9.39 11.05
N ASN A 42 14.99 -8.24 10.43
CA ASN A 42 14.86 -6.93 11.06
C ASN A 42 13.43 -6.36 11.01
N PHE A 43 12.56 -6.97 10.22
CA PHE A 43 11.16 -6.58 10.08
C PHE A 43 10.28 -7.75 9.65
N GLN A 44 8.99 -7.66 9.91
CA GLN A 44 7.97 -8.56 9.40
C GLN A 44 7.20 -7.90 8.26
N LEU A 45 7.06 -8.58 7.13
CA LEU A 45 6.13 -8.18 6.09
C LEU A 45 4.74 -8.73 6.45
N ILE A 46 3.74 -7.84 6.57
CA ILE A 46 2.37 -8.19 6.92
C ILE A 46 1.47 -7.72 5.78
N GLU A 47 0.55 -8.59 5.38
CA GLU A 47 -0.50 -8.23 4.44
C GLU A 47 -1.68 -7.62 5.23
N PRO A 48 -2.00 -6.33 5.08
CA PRO A 48 -3.09 -5.71 5.81
C PRO A 48 -4.46 -6.14 5.24
N GLU A 49 -5.49 -6.08 6.09
CA GLU A 49 -6.89 -6.17 5.67
C GLU A 49 -7.34 -4.86 5.02
N TYR A 50 -8.40 -4.92 4.21
CA TYR A 50 -9.03 -3.73 3.66
C TYR A 50 -9.73 -2.95 4.77
N ALA A 51 -9.61 -1.62 4.72
CA ALA A 51 -10.44 -0.75 5.56
C ALA A 51 -11.91 -0.92 5.19
N THR A 52 -12.77 -0.95 6.20
CA THR A 52 -14.22 -1.02 6.04
C THR A 52 -14.83 0.37 5.95
N ASP A 53 -16.08 0.47 5.48
CA ASP A 53 -16.82 1.73 5.49
C ASP A 53 -16.93 2.29 6.92
N ALA A 54 -17.05 1.42 7.93
CA ALA A 54 -17.06 1.82 9.33
C ALA A 54 -15.76 2.52 9.74
N ASP A 55 -14.61 2.07 9.23
CA ASP A 55 -13.31 2.72 9.47
C ASP A 55 -13.23 4.08 8.76
N LEU A 56 -13.72 4.17 7.52
CA LEU A 56 -13.70 5.41 6.74
C LEU A 56 -14.61 6.49 7.34
N LEU A 57 -15.76 6.11 7.87
CA LEU A 57 -16.75 7.00 8.50
C LEU A 57 -16.29 7.62 9.82
N LEU A 58 -15.15 7.18 10.39
CA LEU A 58 -14.56 7.83 11.55
C LEU A 58 -14.10 9.27 11.25
N VAL A 59 -13.80 9.58 9.98
CA VAL A 59 -13.26 10.88 9.57
C VAL A 59 -13.91 11.45 8.29
N HIS A 60 -14.55 10.62 7.47
CA HIS A 60 -15.23 11.04 6.24
C HIS A 60 -16.75 11.03 6.42
N SER A 61 -17.46 11.83 5.60
CA SER A 61 -18.92 11.75 5.51
C SER A 61 -19.36 10.56 4.66
N GLU A 62 -20.56 10.03 4.94
CA GLU A 62 -21.19 8.98 4.14
C GLU A 62 -21.35 9.39 2.67
N GLU A 63 -21.73 10.65 2.41
CA GLU A 63 -21.85 11.22 1.06
C GLU A 63 -20.53 11.20 0.27
N TYR A 64 -19.37 11.28 0.92
CA TYR A 64 -18.08 11.27 0.22
C TYR A 64 -17.65 9.87 -0.22
N ILE A 65 -18.01 8.84 0.55
CA ILE A 65 -17.54 7.46 0.34
C ILE A 65 -18.54 6.58 -0.42
N SER A 66 -19.80 7.00 -0.53
CA SER A 66 -20.90 6.28 -1.20
C SER A 66 -21.10 6.75 -2.64
#